data_AF-A0A959AUK4-F1
#
_entry.id   AF-A0A959AUK4-F1
#
_cell.length_a   1.000
_cell.length_b   1.000
_cell.length_c   1.000
_cell.angle_alpha   90.00
_cell.angle_beta   90.00
_cell.angle_gamma   90.00
#
_symmetry.space_group_name_H-M   'P 1'
#
loop_
_entity.id
_entity.type
_entity.pdbx_description
1 polymer ?
#
loop_
_entity_poly.entity_id
_entity_poly.type
_entity_poly.pdbx_seq_one_letter_code
_entity_poly.pdbx_strand_id
1 'polypeptide(L)'
;MRIPIKILAFAAMGSVLSCSQEEPEFKIEDGLVEPTYTPAEDYLQLKTGNYWVFESYSINLETGEETPLHKRDSIYVLKDTLIGRSEYFILEGAHLGQSYRSVLRCSGPEVMDAEGRLLFSTATIGDTSSIPASLLPEGAESGEAAVHLVNGLKVPYGTFDALEYRRSFSLSSSEEIRTGGNTRHQSDYFAKGIGRVKYTSFFPNQPLDIEMRLVRANVQ
;
A
#
# COMPACT_ATOMS: atom_id res chain seq x y z
N MET A 1 51.85 -42.69 54.86
CA MET A 1 52.52 -43.94 54.47
C MET A 1 52.68 -43.93 52.96
N ARG A 2 53.92 -43.81 52.47
CA ARG A 2 54.28 -43.78 51.03
C ARG A 2 54.44 -45.22 50.54
N ILE A 3 53.81 -45.61 49.42
CA ILE A 3 54.33 -46.63 48.48
C ILE A 3 53.87 -46.27 47.04
N PRO A 4 54.74 -46.35 46.02
CA PRO A 4 54.51 -45.85 44.66
C PRO A 4 54.23 -46.97 43.65
N ILE A 5 53.64 -46.65 42.49
CA ILE A 5 53.71 -47.50 41.29
C ILE A 5 53.98 -46.63 40.06
N LYS A 6 55.13 -46.90 39.42
CA LYS A 6 55.53 -46.39 38.10
C LYS A 6 54.90 -47.29 37.03
N ILE A 7 54.29 -46.70 36.01
CA ILE A 7 54.03 -47.39 34.74
C ILE A 7 54.68 -46.59 33.62
N LEU A 8 55.59 -47.27 32.94
CA LEU A 8 56.29 -46.89 31.72
C LEU A 8 55.43 -47.38 30.56
N ALA A 9 55.08 -46.51 29.61
CA ALA A 9 54.48 -46.93 28.34
C ALA A 9 55.07 -46.11 27.19
N PHE A 10 55.85 -46.82 26.37
CA PHE A 10 56.28 -46.43 25.03
C PHE A 10 55.06 -46.28 24.12
N ALA A 11 54.99 -45.20 23.33
CA ALA A 11 54.08 -45.12 22.20
C ALA A 11 54.82 -44.50 21.00
N ALA A 12 54.72 -45.19 19.88
CA ALA A 12 55.54 -45.07 18.70
C ALA A 12 55.16 -43.86 17.82
N MET A 13 56.18 -43.30 17.18
CA MET A 13 56.08 -42.39 16.04
C MET A 13 55.31 -43.05 14.88
N GLY A 14 54.22 -42.41 14.46
CA GLY A 14 53.56 -42.64 13.18
C GLY A 14 53.46 -41.31 12.44
N SER A 15 54.29 -41.12 11.42
CA SER A 15 54.26 -39.96 10.53
C SER A 15 53.14 -40.16 9.50
N VAL A 16 52.10 -39.32 9.55
CA VAL A 16 51.09 -39.21 8.50
C VAL A 16 51.48 -38.05 7.58
N LEU A 17 51.84 -38.38 6.34
CA LEU A 17 51.95 -37.42 5.23
C LEU A 17 50.53 -37.02 4.81
N SER A 18 50.10 -35.84 5.26
CA SER A 18 48.84 -35.22 4.84
C SER A 18 49.10 -34.34 3.61
N CYS A 19 48.63 -34.78 2.44
CA CYS A 19 48.58 -33.97 1.23
C CYS A 19 47.46 -32.94 1.37
N SER A 20 47.80 -31.66 1.58
CA SER A 20 46.85 -30.55 1.48
C SER A 20 46.63 -30.21 0.00
N GLN A 21 45.48 -30.60 -0.54
CA GLN A 21 44.98 -30.02 -1.78
C GLN A 21 44.40 -28.64 -1.42
N GLU A 22 44.97 -27.58 -1.97
CA GLU A 22 44.44 -26.23 -1.83
C GLU A 22 43.10 -26.17 -2.56
N GLU A 23 42.02 -26.02 -1.80
CA GLU A 23 40.69 -25.76 -2.35
C GLU A 23 40.64 -24.34 -2.90
N PRO A 24 40.04 -24.12 -4.09
CA PRO A 24 39.89 -22.78 -4.63
C PRO A 24 38.99 -21.94 -3.74
N GLU A 25 39.52 -20.82 -3.23
CA GLU A 25 38.74 -19.80 -2.51
C GLU A 25 37.64 -19.24 -3.42
N PHE A 26 36.41 -19.70 -3.19
CA PHE A 26 35.22 -19.12 -3.78
C PHE A 26 34.91 -17.82 -3.02
N LYS A 27 35.29 -16.67 -3.60
CA LYS A 27 34.86 -15.37 -3.10
C LYS A 27 33.36 -15.23 -3.38
N ILE A 28 32.55 -15.45 -2.36
CA ILE A 28 31.14 -15.07 -2.39
C ILE A 28 31.13 -13.53 -2.34
N GLU A 29 30.93 -12.89 -3.49
CA GLU A 29 30.53 -11.48 -3.54
C GLU A 29 29.12 -11.42 -2.96
N ASP A 30 29.05 -11.26 -1.63
CA ASP A 30 27.82 -11.09 -0.87
C ASP A 30 27.29 -9.66 -1.09
N GLY A 31 26.89 -9.39 -2.33
CA GLY A 31 26.24 -8.17 -2.76
C GLY A 31 24.74 -8.38 -2.79
N LEU A 32 24.11 -8.53 -1.61
CA LEU A 32 22.66 -8.41 -1.50
C LEU A 32 22.26 -6.98 -1.89
N VAL A 33 21.90 -6.79 -3.15
CA VAL A 33 21.27 -5.56 -3.62
C VAL A 33 19.89 -5.52 -2.96
N GLU A 34 19.77 -4.75 -1.88
CA GLU A 34 18.45 -4.52 -1.29
C GLU A 34 17.54 -3.89 -2.35
N PRO A 35 16.34 -4.42 -2.56
CA PRO A 35 15.41 -3.86 -3.53
C PRO A 35 15.12 -2.41 -3.15
N THR A 36 15.47 -1.49 -4.05
CA THR A 36 15.24 -0.07 -3.84
C THR A 36 13.77 0.24 -4.10
N TYR A 37 12.97 0.27 -3.05
CA TYR A 37 11.57 0.70 -3.13
C TYR A 37 11.46 2.21 -3.04
N THR A 38 10.45 2.79 -3.71
CA THR A 38 10.14 4.21 -3.56
C THR A 38 9.40 4.44 -2.25
N PRO A 39 9.82 5.35 -1.37
CA PRO A 39 9.10 5.67 -0.14
C PRO A 39 7.63 6.06 -0.41
N ALA A 40 6.70 5.62 0.43
CA ALA A 40 5.28 5.95 0.25
C ALA A 40 4.99 7.45 0.46
N GLU A 41 5.83 8.14 1.22
CA GLU A 41 5.75 9.60 1.43
C GLU A 41 5.85 10.39 0.11
N ASP A 42 6.60 9.88 -0.87
CA ASP A 42 6.71 10.45 -2.21
C ASP A 42 5.35 10.49 -2.93
N TYR A 43 4.41 9.62 -2.55
CA TYR A 43 3.08 9.51 -3.17
C TYR A 43 1.96 10.11 -2.33
N LEU A 44 2.11 10.20 -1.01
CA LEU A 44 1.07 10.72 -0.13
C LEU A 44 1.21 12.21 0.19
N GLN A 45 2.43 12.75 0.17
CA GLN A 45 2.69 14.17 0.39
C GLN A 45 2.07 14.69 1.71
N LEU A 46 2.33 14.01 2.83
CA LEU A 46 1.67 14.21 4.13
C LEU A 46 2.16 15.44 4.93
N LYS A 47 2.85 16.40 4.32
CA LYS A 47 3.32 17.59 5.05
C LYS A 47 2.14 18.46 5.49
N THR A 48 2.17 18.93 6.74
CA THR A 48 1.15 19.81 7.30
C THR A 48 0.91 21.04 6.42
N GLY A 49 -0.37 21.35 6.14
CA GLY A 49 -0.76 22.43 5.24
C GLY A 49 -0.92 22.03 3.76
N ASN A 50 -0.50 20.82 3.37
CA ASN A 50 -0.84 20.28 2.06
C ASN A 50 -2.35 20.00 1.96
N TYR A 51 -2.93 20.22 0.78
CA TYR A 51 -4.34 19.96 0.54
C TYR A 51 -4.65 19.55 -0.91
N TRP A 52 -5.80 18.90 -1.07
CA TRP A 52 -6.37 18.45 -2.34
C TRP A 52 -7.85 18.81 -2.41
N VAL A 53 -8.30 19.29 -3.56
CA VAL A 53 -9.71 19.57 -3.86
C VAL A 53 -10.12 18.74 -5.07
N PHE A 54 -11.22 18.02 -4.92
CA PHE A 54 -11.75 17.12 -5.94
C PHE A 54 -13.11 17.59 -6.41
N GLU A 55 -13.41 17.30 -7.67
CA GLU A 55 -14.77 17.40 -8.21
C GLU A 55 -15.32 16.00 -8.47
N SER A 56 -16.61 15.84 -8.21
CA SER A 56 -17.31 14.55 -8.26
C SER A 56 -18.09 14.37 -9.57
N TYR A 57 -18.04 13.14 -10.07
CA TYR A 57 -18.68 12.68 -11.29
C TYR A 57 -19.40 11.37 -10.98
N SER A 58 -20.59 11.17 -11.56
CA SER A 58 -21.26 9.88 -11.59
C SER A 58 -20.97 9.22 -12.92
N ILE A 59 -20.60 7.95 -12.90
CA ILE A 59 -20.32 7.13 -14.09
C ILE A 59 -21.38 6.04 -14.15
N ASN A 60 -22.18 6.05 -15.21
CA ASN A 60 -23.14 4.97 -15.45
C ASN A 60 -22.38 3.74 -15.96
N LEU A 61 -22.51 2.61 -15.27
CA LEU A 61 -21.72 1.41 -15.59
C LEU A 61 -22.19 0.66 -16.84
N GLU A 62 -23.43 0.88 -17.28
CA GLU A 62 -23.98 0.24 -18.48
C GLU A 62 -23.57 0.98 -19.77
N THR A 63 -23.56 2.31 -19.70
CA THR A 63 -23.35 3.19 -20.87
C THR A 63 -21.98 3.84 -20.91
N GLY A 64 -21.29 3.94 -19.76
CA GLY A 64 -20.09 4.74 -19.59
C GLY A 64 -20.33 6.24 -19.57
N GLU A 65 -21.59 6.70 -19.53
CA GLU A 65 -21.92 8.12 -19.49
C GLU A 65 -21.43 8.78 -18.19
N GLU A 66 -20.74 9.92 -18.32
CA GLU A 66 -20.26 10.72 -17.20
C GLU A 66 -21.18 11.90 -16.93
N THR A 67 -21.65 12.05 -15.70
CA THR A 67 -22.46 13.20 -15.26
C THR A 67 -21.74 13.96 -14.16
N PRO A 68 -21.43 15.25 -14.33
CA PRO A 68 -20.85 16.05 -13.25
C PRO A 68 -21.88 16.23 -12.12
N LEU A 69 -21.45 15.99 -10.88
CA LEU A 69 -22.32 16.15 -9.71
C LEU A 69 -22.21 17.54 -9.08
N HIS A 70 -21.24 18.34 -9.52
CA HIS A 70 -20.95 19.69 -9.01
C HIS A 70 -20.74 19.78 -7.48
N LYS A 71 -20.44 18.65 -6.84
CA LYS A 71 -20.00 18.61 -5.44
C LYS A 71 -18.49 18.59 -5.40
N ARG A 72 -17.93 19.34 -4.44
CA ARG A 72 -16.51 19.39 -4.18
C ARG A 72 -16.19 18.78 -2.84
N ASP A 73 -15.20 17.92 -2.85
CA ASP A 73 -14.56 17.39 -1.66
C ASP A 73 -13.21 18.06 -1.50
N SER A 74 -12.76 18.21 -0.27
CA SER A 74 -11.42 18.70 0.02
C SER A 74 -10.83 17.93 1.17
N ILE A 75 -9.57 17.56 1.07
CA ILE A 75 -8.83 16.92 2.15
C ILE A 75 -7.55 17.71 2.36
N TYR A 76 -7.17 17.93 3.61
CA TYR A 76 -5.94 18.62 3.97
C TYR A 76 -5.25 17.89 5.12
N VAL A 77 -3.93 18.04 5.19
CA VAL A 77 -3.14 17.59 6.33
C VAL A 77 -3.24 18.65 7.41
N LEU A 78 -3.98 18.34 8.48
CA LEU A 78 -4.21 19.25 9.60
C LEU A 78 -2.94 19.45 10.42
N LYS A 79 -2.30 18.35 10.82
CA LYS A 79 -1.10 18.31 11.65
C LYS A 79 -0.49 16.92 11.65
N ASP A 80 0.75 16.83 12.08
CA ASP A 80 1.38 15.63 12.57
C ASP A 80 1.07 15.40 14.07
N THR A 81 1.30 14.18 14.54
CA THR A 81 1.18 13.78 15.93
C THR A 81 2.05 12.55 16.20
N LEU A 82 2.45 12.36 17.45
CA LEU A 82 3.09 11.13 17.90
C LEU A 82 2.05 10.22 18.56
N ILE A 83 1.97 8.96 18.11
CA ILE A 83 1.22 7.91 18.78
C ILE A 83 2.24 6.82 19.15
N GLY A 84 2.50 6.67 20.45
CA GLY A 84 3.64 5.91 20.94
C GLY A 84 4.96 6.56 20.52
N ARG A 85 5.77 5.85 19.73
CA ARG A 85 7.07 6.34 19.22
C ARG A 85 7.07 6.63 17.71
N SER A 86 5.89 6.64 17.10
CA SER A 86 5.75 6.75 15.66
C SER A 86 5.02 8.04 15.31
N GLU A 87 5.49 8.69 14.25
CA GLU A 87 4.87 9.87 13.66
C GLU A 87 3.68 9.46 12.80
N TYR A 88 2.57 10.19 12.98
CA TYR A 88 1.34 10.07 12.21
C TYR A 88 0.90 11.44 11.74
N PHE A 89 0.16 11.48 10.65
CA PHE A 89 -0.41 12.67 10.05
C PHE A 89 -1.93 12.57 10.13
N ILE A 90 -2.56 13.62 10.59
CA ILE A 90 -4.02 13.71 10.69
C ILE A 90 -4.52 14.46 9.46
N LEU A 91 -5.34 13.78 8.67
CA LEU A 91 -6.03 14.34 7.52
C LEU A 91 -7.48 14.62 7.90
N GLU A 92 -8.01 15.75 7.45
CA GLU A 92 -9.41 16.13 7.66
C GLU A 92 -10.02 16.72 6.39
N GLY A 93 -11.34 16.78 6.36
CA GLY A 93 -12.09 17.53 5.35
C GLY A 93 -13.42 16.88 4.98
N ALA A 94 -13.67 16.74 3.69
CA ALA A 94 -14.85 16.09 3.14
C ALA A 94 -14.46 14.96 2.18
N HIS A 95 -15.17 13.85 2.25
CA HIS A 95 -15.04 12.70 1.39
C HIS A 95 -16.42 12.15 1.05
N LEU A 96 -16.78 12.10 -0.23
CA LEU A 96 -18.11 11.79 -0.72
C LEU A 96 -19.19 12.69 -0.07
N GLY A 97 -18.85 13.97 0.15
CA GLY A 97 -19.74 14.94 0.80
C GLY A 97 -19.97 14.73 2.29
N GLN A 98 -19.25 13.80 2.94
CA GLN A 98 -19.31 13.54 4.38
C GLN A 98 -18.05 14.06 5.08
N SER A 99 -18.17 14.39 6.37
CA SER A 99 -16.99 14.71 7.19
C SER A 99 -15.99 13.56 7.15
N TYR A 100 -14.73 13.89 6.87
CA TYR A 100 -13.66 12.94 6.73
C TYR A 100 -12.57 13.21 7.76
N ARG A 101 -12.08 12.14 8.37
CA ARG A 101 -10.88 12.15 9.21
C ARG A 101 -10.11 10.86 8.98
N SER A 102 -8.80 10.97 8.82
CA SER A 102 -7.89 9.82 8.78
C SER A 102 -6.62 10.14 9.55
N VAL A 103 -5.98 9.10 10.07
CA VAL A 103 -4.71 9.20 10.79
C VAL A 103 -3.76 8.19 10.16
N LEU A 104 -2.76 8.69 9.44
CA LEU A 104 -1.90 7.89 8.57
C LEU A 104 -0.44 7.99 8.99
N ARG A 105 0.30 6.92 8.78
CA ARG A 105 1.75 6.87 8.93
C ARG A 105 2.37 6.29 7.67
N CYS A 106 3.49 6.86 7.24
CA CYS A 106 4.39 6.23 6.29
C CYS A 106 5.54 5.53 7.04
N SER A 107 5.94 4.36 6.58
CA SER A 107 7.10 3.63 7.10
C SER A 107 7.83 2.97 5.93
N GLY A 108 8.78 3.70 5.33
CA GLY A 108 9.41 3.26 4.08
C GLY A 108 8.39 3.12 2.95
N PRO A 109 8.22 1.95 2.34
CA PRO A 109 7.25 1.74 1.26
C PRO A 109 5.80 1.60 1.73
N GLU A 110 5.56 1.47 3.04
CA GLU A 110 4.24 1.12 3.59
C GLU A 110 3.49 2.33 4.11
N VAL A 111 2.17 2.29 3.94
CA VAL A 111 1.21 3.23 4.52
C VAL A 111 0.30 2.48 5.47
N MET A 112 0.22 2.95 6.70
CA MET A 112 -0.62 2.37 7.74
C MET A 112 -1.56 3.40 8.33
N ASP A 113 -2.70 2.96 8.83
CA ASP A 113 -3.54 3.78 9.71
C ASP A 113 -3.14 3.66 11.19
N ALA A 114 -3.84 4.39 12.06
CA ALA A 114 -3.59 4.38 13.51
C ALA A 114 -3.86 3.03 14.19
N GLU A 115 -4.63 2.14 13.56
CA GLU A 115 -4.88 0.79 14.03
C GLU A 115 -3.79 -0.20 13.58
N GLY A 116 -2.82 0.26 12.78
CA GLY A 116 -1.74 -0.55 12.22
C GLY A 116 -2.17 -1.37 11.00
N ARG A 117 -3.31 -1.05 10.39
CA ARG A 117 -3.75 -1.71 9.16
C ARG A 117 -2.96 -1.15 7.98
N LEU A 118 -2.37 -2.05 7.19
CA LEU A 118 -1.73 -1.69 5.93
C LEU A 118 -2.81 -1.18 4.95
N LEU A 119 -2.67 0.07 4.51
CA LEU A 119 -3.51 0.63 3.47
C LEU A 119 -2.96 0.29 2.09
N PHE A 120 -1.69 0.59 1.82
CA PHE A 120 -1.00 0.12 0.62
C PHE A 120 0.53 0.12 0.81
N SER A 121 1.24 -0.56 -0.09
CA SER A 121 2.70 -0.59 -0.13
C SER A 121 3.21 -0.36 -1.55
N THR A 122 4.24 0.47 -1.71
CA THR A 122 4.95 0.65 -2.97
C THR A 122 5.93 -0.49 -3.27
N ALA A 123 6.15 -1.40 -2.31
CA ALA A 123 7.04 -2.56 -2.47
C ALA A 123 6.36 -3.76 -3.13
N THR A 124 5.03 -3.80 -3.13
CA THR A 124 4.24 -4.95 -3.56
C THR A 124 3.45 -4.64 -4.84
N ILE A 125 4.03 -3.83 -5.74
CA ILE A 125 3.39 -3.47 -7.01
C ILE A 125 3.22 -4.74 -7.85
N GLY A 126 1.97 -5.00 -8.27
CA GLY A 126 1.60 -6.21 -9.01
C GLY A 126 1.16 -7.39 -8.13
N ASP A 127 1.46 -7.36 -6.83
CA ASP A 127 0.99 -8.37 -5.90
C ASP A 127 -0.48 -8.13 -5.54
N THR A 128 -1.19 -9.23 -5.29
CA THR A 128 -2.58 -9.22 -4.83
C THR A 128 -2.65 -9.82 -3.42
N SER A 129 -3.39 -9.17 -2.53
CA SER A 129 -3.63 -9.66 -1.18
C SER A 129 -5.13 -9.73 -0.88
N SER A 130 -5.55 -10.73 -0.10
CA SER A 130 -6.95 -10.85 0.32
C SER A 130 -7.28 -9.84 1.41
N ILE A 131 -8.45 -9.21 1.30
CA ILE A 131 -8.97 -8.28 2.30
C ILE A 131 -9.59 -9.10 3.44
N PRO A 132 -9.21 -8.85 4.72
CA PRO A 132 -9.83 -9.51 5.86
C PRO A 132 -11.35 -9.31 5.91
N ALA A 133 -12.09 -10.34 6.32
CA ALA A 133 -13.55 -10.29 6.40
C ALA A 133 -14.08 -9.12 7.26
N SER A 134 -13.33 -8.70 8.29
CA SER A 134 -13.67 -7.56 9.14
C SER A 134 -13.58 -6.19 8.45
N LEU A 135 -12.97 -6.13 7.26
CA LEU A 135 -12.80 -4.91 6.46
C LEU A 135 -13.61 -4.93 5.16
N LEU A 136 -14.36 -6.01 4.91
CA LEU A 136 -15.24 -6.08 3.75
C LEU A 136 -16.41 -5.10 3.92
N PRO A 137 -16.81 -4.41 2.85
CA PRO A 137 -18.01 -3.59 2.88
C PRO A 137 -19.25 -4.47 3.05
N GLU A 138 -20.35 -3.86 3.49
CA GLU A 138 -21.64 -4.54 3.60
C GLU A 138 -22.03 -5.18 2.25
N GLY A 139 -22.45 -6.45 2.31
CA GLY A 139 -22.84 -7.23 1.14
C GLY A 139 -21.69 -7.88 0.36
N ALA A 140 -20.43 -7.64 0.71
CA ALA A 140 -19.29 -8.35 0.11
C ALA A 140 -19.02 -9.70 0.78
N GLU A 141 -18.83 -10.74 -0.04
CA GLU A 141 -18.46 -12.10 0.38
C GLU A 141 -16.94 -12.27 0.44
N SER A 142 -16.23 -11.60 -0.47
CA SER A 142 -14.77 -11.60 -0.50
C SER A 142 -14.24 -10.28 -1.08
N GLY A 143 -12.96 -10.03 -0.85
CA GLY A 143 -12.30 -8.86 -1.42
C GLY A 143 -10.80 -9.10 -1.57
N GLU A 144 -10.23 -8.42 -2.55
CA GLU A 144 -8.80 -8.45 -2.87
C GLU A 144 -8.30 -7.03 -3.11
N ALA A 145 -7.03 -6.79 -2.79
CA ALA A 145 -6.38 -5.51 -2.98
C ALA A 145 -5.06 -5.69 -3.74
N ALA A 146 -4.78 -4.80 -4.70
CA ALA A 146 -3.57 -4.80 -5.48
C ALA A 146 -3.11 -3.37 -5.79
N VAL A 147 -1.81 -3.19 -6.02
CA VAL A 147 -1.23 -1.92 -6.45
C VAL A 147 -0.77 -2.05 -7.90
N HIS A 148 -1.22 -1.14 -8.77
CA HIS A 148 -0.88 -1.11 -10.18
C HIS A 148 -0.27 0.22 -10.59
N LEU A 149 0.62 0.19 -11.58
CA LEU A 149 1.09 1.39 -12.27
C LEU A 149 0.08 1.80 -13.35
N VAL A 150 -0.31 3.06 -13.34
CA VAL A 150 -1.20 3.67 -14.32
C VAL A 150 -0.49 4.84 -14.97
N ASN A 151 -0.17 4.70 -16.25
CA ASN A 151 0.55 5.73 -16.99
C ASN A 151 -0.41 6.71 -17.68
N GLY A 152 -0.11 8.00 -17.63
CA GLY A 152 -0.88 9.03 -18.31
C GLY A 152 -2.32 9.19 -17.82
N LEU A 153 -2.59 8.96 -16.53
CA LEU A 153 -3.89 9.24 -15.91
C LEU A 153 -4.23 10.72 -16.03
N LYS A 154 -5.36 11.03 -16.66
CA LYS A 154 -5.83 12.41 -16.87
C LYS A 154 -6.90 12.80 -15.86
N VAL A 155 -6.71 13.94 -15.22
CA VAL A 155 -7.69 14.62 -14.35
C VAL A 155 -7.68 16.11 -14.66
N PRO A 156 -8.67 16.91 -14.22
CA PRO A 156 -8.69 18.34 -14.53
C PRO A 156 -7.44 19.11 -14.09
N TYR A 157 -6.79 18.69 -13.00
CA TYR A 157 -5.55 19.30 -12.51
C TYR A 157 -4.31 18.99 -13.37
N GLY A 158 -4.32 17.90 -14.16
CA GLY A 158 -3.15 17.52 -14.97
C GLY A 158 -3.16 16.07 -15.45
N THR A 159 -2.03 15.65 -16.02
CA THR A 159 -1.78 14.26 -16.44
C THR A 159 -0.62 13.70 -15.65
N PHE A 160 -0.77 12.48 -15.12
CA PHE A 160 0.19 11.88 -14.19
C PHE A 160 0.42 10.40 -14.48
N ASP A 161 1.63 9.93 -14.21
CA ASP A 161 1.83 8.52 -13.89
C ASP A 161 1.51 8.33 -12.40
N ALA A 162 0.72 7.31 -12.09
CA ALA A 162 0.14 7.12 -10.77
C ALA A 162 0.22 5.66 -10.31
N LEU A 163 0.24 5.47 -9.00
CA LEU A 163 -0.07 4.20 -8.37
C LEU A 163 -1.57 4.12 -8.12
N GLU A 164 -2.22 3.10 -8.67
CA GLU A 164 -3.58 2.74 -8.34
C GLU A 164 -3.57 1.67 -7.24
N TYR A 165 -4.07 2.01 -6.06
CA TYR A 165 -4.47 1.02 -5.07
C TYR A 165 -5.91 0.60 -5.35
N ARG A 166 -6.08 -0.57 -5.98
CA ARG A 166 -7.40 -1.12 -6.36
C ARG A 166 -7.84 -2.15 -5.36
N ARG A 167 -9.08 -2.03 -4.90
CA ARG A 167 -9.80 -3.01 -4.10
C ARG A 167 -10.95 -3.57 -4.93
N SER A 168 -11.00 -4.87 -5.10
CA SER A 168 -12.03 -5.60 -5.83
C SER A 168 -12.86 -6.40 -4.84
N PHE A 169 -14.18 -6.29 -4.93
CA PHE A 169 -15.11 -6.96 -4.01
C PHE A 169 -16.05 -7.86 -4.79
N SER A 170 -16.18 -9.11 -4.34
CA SER A 170 -17.24 -10.00 -4.81
C SER A 170 -18.45 -9.84 -3.90
N LEU A 171 -19.56 -9.37 -4.44
CA LEU A 171 -20.80 -9.11 -3.71
C LEU A 171 -21.73 -10.32 -3.78
N SER A 172 -22.51 -10.50 -2.71
CA SER A 172 -23.51 -11.57 -2.65
C SER A 172 -24.56 -11.44 -3.76
N SER A 173 -25.02 -12.57 -4.28
CA SER A 173 -25.91 -12.64 -5.44
C SER A 173 -27.40 -12.34 -5.15
N SER A 174 -27.71 -11.68 -4.02
CA SER A 174 -29.09 -11.32 -3.71
C SER A 174 -29.69 -10.43 -4.82
N GLU A 175 -31.00 -10.56 -5.09
CA GLU A 175 -31.64 -9.86 -6.21
C GLU A 175 -31.46 -8.33 -6.16
N GLU A 176 -31.27 -7.76 -4.96
CA GLU A 176 -31.06 -6.32 -4.75
C GLU A 176 -29.72 -5.78 -5.27
N ILE A 177 -28.70 -6.63 -5.43
CA ILE A 177 -27.32 -6.25 -5.79
C ILE A 177 -27.06 -6.38 -7.31
N ARG A 178 -27.98 -7.00 -8.07
CA ARG A 178 -27.73 -7.46 -9.45
C ARG A 178 -27.54 -6.35 -10.49
N THR A 179 -28.05 -5.14 -10.27
CA THR A 179 -27.92 -4.05 -11.26
C THR A 179 -26.47 -3.61 -11.43
N GLY A 180 -25.65 -3.81 -10.41
CA GLY A 180 -24.27 -3.35 -10.38
C GLY A 180 -23.22 -4.34 -10.91
N GLY A 181 -23.61 -5.59 -11.16
CA GLY A 181 -22.68 -6.71 -11.26
C GLY A 181 -22.18 -7.20 -9.90
N ASN A 182 -21.81 -8.48 -9.83
CA ASN A 182 -21.37 -9.14 -8.59
C ASN A 182 -19.91 -8.83 -8.24
N THR A 183 -19.18 -8.09 -9.09
CA THR A 183 -17.82 -7.63 -8.81
C THR A 183 -17.77 -6.13 -8.93
N ARG A 184 -17.28 -5.45 -7.88
CA ARG A 184 -17.15 -3.99 -7.83
C ARG A 184 -15.76 -3.58 -7.42
N HIS A 185 -15.38 -2.37 -7.81
CA HIS A 185 -14.04 -1.85 -7.57
C HIS A 185 -14.09 -0.51 -6.82
N GLN A 186 -13.17 -0.33 -5.88
CA GLN A 186 -12.80 0.96 -5.32
C GLN A 186 -11.31 1.18 -5.60
N SER A 187 -10.96 2.35 -6.09
CA SER A 187 -9.57 2.66 -6.41
C SER A 187 -9.16 4.01 -5.84
N ASP A 188 -7.96 4.09 -5.29
CA ASP A 188 -7.28 5.35 -4.97
C ASP A 188 -6.06 5.49 -5.85
N TYR A 189 -5.87 6.65 -6.48
CA TYR A 189 -4.78 6.91 -7.41
C TYR A 189 -3.85 7.99 -6.83
N PHE A 190 -2.57 7.66 -6.69
CA PHE A 190 -1.57 8.54 -6.11
C PHE A 190 -0.48 8.87 -7.13
N ALA A 191 -0.26 10.16 -7.37
CA ALA A 191 0.82 10.63 -8.23
C ALA A 191 2.01 11.10 -7.38
N LYS A 192 3.21 10.71 -7.82
CA LYS A 192 4.46 11.09 -7.15
C LYS A 192 4.59 12.62 -7.10
N GLY A 193 4.95 13.17 -5.93
CA GLY A 193 5.10 14.61 -5.71
C GLY A 193 3.78 15.39 -5.62
N ILE A 194 2.62 14.74 -5.81
CA ILE A 194 1.32 15.42 -5.80
C ILE A 194 0.39 14.89 -4.72
N GLY A 195 0.40 13.59 -4.40
CA GLY A 195 -0.63 13.04 -3.50
C GLY A 195 -1.71 12.28 -4.27
N ARG A 196 -2.90 12.17 -3.67
CA ARG A 196 -4.05 11.53 -4.30
C ARG A 196 -4.62 12.41 -5.43
N VAL A 197 -4.69 11.87 -6.64
CA VAL A 197 -5.15 12.58 -7.86
C VAL A 197 -6.53 12.15 -8.34
N LYS A 198 -6.93 10.91 -8.02
CA LYS A 198 -8.27 10.37 -8.31
C LYS A 198 -8.64 9.37 -7.23
N TYR A 199 -9.92 9.23 -6.94
CA TYR A 199 -10.43 8.04 -6.27
C TYR A 199 -11.81 7.67 -6.81
N THR A 200 -12.21 6.41 -6.64
CA THR A 200 -13.49 5.88 -7.08
C THR A 200 -14.17 5.12 -5.95
N SER A 201 -15.49 5.23 -5.90
CA SER A 201 -16.33 4.48 -4.98
C SER A 201 -17.57 3.97 -5.70
N PHE A 202 -18.21 2.97 -5.13
CA PHE A 202 -19.44 2.40 -5.67
C PHE A 202 -20.51 2.29 -4.58
N PHE A 203 -21.77 2.25 -5.00
CA PHE A 203 -22.88 1.86 -4.15
C PHE A 203 -23.32 0.44 -4.54
N PRO A 204 -23.36 -0.53 -3.61
CA PRO A 204 -23.67 -1.94 -3.93
C PRO A 204 -24.97 -2.12 -4.73
N ASN A 205 -25.98 -1.31 -4.43
CA ASN A 205 -27.32 -1.44 -5.01
C ASN A 205 -27.57 -0.46 -6.19
N GLN A 206 -26.51 0.09 -6.79
CA GLN A 206 -26.65 1.04 -7.91
C GLN A 206 -25.71 0.67 -9.07
N PRO A 207 -26.18 0.78 -10.33
CA PRO A 207 -25.37 0.58 -11.54
C PRO A 207 -24.48 1.79 -11.86
N LEU A 208 -23.95 2.45 -10.82
CA LEU A 208 -23.11 3.64 -10.99
C LEU A 208 -21.91 3.61 -10.05
N ASP A 209 -20.83 4.21 -10.53
CA ASP A 209 -19.67 4.55 -9.72
C ASP A 209 -19.61 6.06 -9.53
N ILE A 210 -19.06 6.49 -8.41
CA ILE A 210 -18.72 7.89 -8.17
C ILE A 210 -17.21 8.01 -8.36
N GLU A 211 -16.79 8.97 -9.18
CA GLU A 211 -15.39 9.34 -9.37
C GLU A 211 -15.11 10.73 -8.83
N MET A 212 -13.96 10.89 -8.17
CA MET A 212 -13.50 12.15 -7.62
C MET A 212 -12.17 12.46 -8.26
N ARG A 213 -12.13 13.53 -9.04
CA ARG A 213 -10.97 13.90 -9.86
C ARG A 213 -10.35 15.18 -9.32
N LEU A 214 -9.04 15.20 -9.14
CA LEU A 214 -8.33 16.36 -8.59
C LEU A 214 -8.51 17.57 -9.53
N VAL A 215 -8.92 18.70 -8.94
CA VAL A 215 -9.06 19.98 -9.64
C VAL A 215 -8.10 21.05 -9.12
N ARG A 216 -7.61 20.91 -7.88
CA ARG A 216 -6.66 21.84 -7.26
C ARG A 216 -5.90 21.16 -6.13
N ALA A 217 -4.61 21.45 -6.01
CA ALA A 217 -3.79 21.01 -4.89
C ALA A 217 -2.82 22.11 -4.42
N ASN A 218 -2.33 21.98 -3.20
CA ASN A 218 -1.16 22.68 -2.68
C ASN A 218 -0.27 21.65 -2.01
N VAL A 219 0.96 21.52 -2.52
CA VAL A 219 1.97 20.58 -2.04
C VAL A 219 3.28 21.33 -1.90
N GLN A 220 3.92 21.22 -0.74
CA GLN A 220 5.13 21.96 -0.35
C GLN A 220 6.33 21.06 -0.06
#